data_AF-P70317-F1
#
_entry.id   AF-P70317-F1
#
_cell.length_a   1.000
_cell.length_b   1.000
_cell.length_c   1.000
_cell.angle_alpha   90.00
_cell.angle_beta   90.00
_cell.angle_gamma   90.00
#
_symmetry.space_group_name_H-M   'P 1'
#
loop_
_entity.id
_entity.type
_entity.pdbx_description
1 polymer ?
#
loop_
_entity_poly.entity_id
_entity_poly.type
_entity_poly.pdbx_seq_one_letter_code
_entity_poly.pdbx_strand_id
1 'polypeptide(L)'
;MQKAIRLNDGHVVTLGLLAQKDGTRKGYLSKRSADNPKWQTKWFGLLQNLLFYFESDSSPRPSGLYLLEGSICKRAPSPKRGTSSKESGEKQ
;
A
#
# COMPACT_ATOMS: atom_id res chain seq x y z
N MET A 1 20.46 6.05 -5.23
CA MET A 1 20.38 5.62 -3.82
C MET A 1 19.34 6.49 -3.12
N GLN A 2 18.23 5.93 -2.64
CA GLN A 2 17.32 6.66 -1.76
C GLN A 2 18.04 6.88 -0.43
N LYS A 3 18.20 8.14 0.00
CA LYS A 3 18.79 8.46 1.31
C LYS A 3 17.81 7.98 2.39
N ALA A 4 18.28 7.16 3.33
CA ALA A 4 17.47 6.73 4.45
C ALA A 4 17.10 7.95 5.30
N ILE A 5 15.80 8.25 5.34
CA ILE A 5 15.26 9.32 6.16
C ILE A 5 15.31 8.86 7.61
N ARG A 6 15.95 9.66 8.47
CA ARG A 6 15.96 9.42 9.92
C ARG A 6 14.81 10.21 10.52
N LEU A 7 13.78 9.51 11.00
CA LEU A 7 12.67 10.10 11.72
C LEU A 7 12.62 9.53 13.14
N ASN A 8 12.14 10.37 14.06
CA ASN A 8 11.87 9.94 15.42
C ASN A 8 10.66 8.99 15.43
N ASP A 9 10.79 7.86 16.12
CA ASP A 9 9.73 6.86 16.26
C ASP A 9 8.40 7.43 16.77
N GLY A 10 8.44 8.33 17.75
CA GLY A 10 7.27 9.02 18.28
C GLY A 10 6.59 9.85 17.20
N HIS A 11 7.35 10.60 16.40
CA HIS A 11 6.80 11.37 15.28
C HIS A 11 6.20 10.47 14.20
N VAL A 12 6.82 9.33 13.90
CA VAL A 12 6.29 8.35 12.93
C VAL A 12 4.94 7.82 13.41
N VAL A 13 4.80 7.49 14.69
CA VAL A 13 3.52 7.05 15.26
C VAL A 13 2.47 8.15 15.19
N THR A 14 2.79 9.36 15.65
CA THR A 14 1.84 10.49 15.65
C THR A 14 1.36 10.82 14.24
N LEU A 15 2.28 10.94 13.28
CA LEU A 15 1.94 11.20 11.88
C LEU A 15 1.20 10.03 11.23
N GLY A 16 1.53 8.79 11.60
CA GLY A 16 0.81 7.60 11.15
C GLY A 16 -0.66 7.60 11.59
N LEU A 17 -0.93 7.94 12.85
CA LEU A 17 -2.30 8.06 13.37
C LEU A 17 -3.07 9.19 12.65
N LEU A 18 -2.42 10.32 12.38
CA LEU A 18 -3.00 11.38 11.56
C LEU A 18 -3.27 10.88 10.13
N ALA A 19 -2.41 10.05 9.55
CA ALA A 19 -2.65 9.46 8.24
C ALA A 19 -3.86 8.51 8.22
N GLN A 20 -4.13 7.77 9.31
CA GLN A 20 -5.35 6.95 9.42
C GLN A 20 -6.61 7.80 9.54
N LYS A 21 -6.57 8.87 10.33
CA LYS A 21 -7.73 9.73 10.58
C LYS A 21 -7.99 10.69 9.40
N ASP A 22 -6.99 11.49 9.04
CA ASP A 22 -7.09 12.66 8.17
C ASP A 22 -6.36 12.47 6.83
N GLY A 23 -5.89 11.26 6.54
CA GLY A 23 -5.21 10.95 5.28
C GLY A 23 -6.08 11.24 4.05
N THR A 24 -5.48 11.91 3.07
CA THR A 24 -6.11 12.32 1.80
C THR A 24 -6.62 11.14 0.98
N ARG A 25 -5.92 9.99 1.04
CA ARG A 25 -6.30 8.73 0.42
C ARG A 25 -5.91 7.59 1.34
N LYS A 26 -6.84 6.66 1.54
CA LYS A 26 -6.67 5.54 2.47
C LYS A 26 -7.37 4.31 1.90
N GLY A 27 -6.82 3.12 2.17
CA GLY A 27 -7.40 1.89 1.64
C GLY A 27 -6.47 0.70 1.70
N TYR A 28 -7.03 -0.49 1.50
CA TYR A 28 -6.27 -1.71 1.34
C TYR A 28 -5.61 -1.77 -0.04
N LEU A 29 -4.31 -2.07 -0.06
CA LEU A 29 -3.54 -2.35 -1.28
C LEU A 29 -2.72 -3.62 -1.08
N SER A 30 -2.42 -4.31 -2.18
CA SER A 30 -1.45 -5.39 -2.19
C SER A 30 -0.03 -4.82 -2.30
N LYS A 31 0.83 -5.15 -1.34
CA LYS A 31 2.24 -4.78 -1.28
C LYS A 31 3.12 -5.99 -1.55
N ARG A 32 4.16 -5.81 -2.37
CA ARG A 32 5.30 -6.72 -2.50
C ARG A 32 6.58 -5.90 -2.36
N SER A 33 7.58 -6.43 -1.65
CA SER A 33 8.86 -5.75 -1.45
C SER A 33 10.04 -6.68 -1.75
N ALA A 34 11.25 -6.15 -1.82
CA ALA A 34 12.44 -6.95 -2.19
C ALA A 34 12.80 -8.00 -1.14
N ASP A 35 12.52 -7.69 0.13
CA ASP A 35 12.65 -8.55 1.30
C ASP A 35 11.53 -9.59 1.41
N ASN A 36 10.34 -9.29 0.87
CA ASN A 36 9.20 -10.20 0.89
C ASN A 36 8.56 -10.33 -0.50
N PRO A 37 8.88 -11.40 -1.25
CA PRO A 37 8.41 -11.56 -2.62
C PRO A 37 6.91 -11.93 -2.71
N LYS A 38 6.25 -12.26 -1.58
CA LYS A 38 4.82 -12.56 -1.56
C LYS A 38 4.02 -11.25 -1.51
N TRP A 39 2.95 -11.19 -2.29
CA TRP A 39 1.97 -10.10 -2.17
C TRP A 39 1.22 -10.23 -0.85
N GLN A 40 1.15 -9.12 -0.11
CA GLN A 40 0.41 -9.04 1.15
C GLN A 40 -0.57 -7.87 1.10
N THR A 41 -1.79 -8.09 1.57
CA THR A 41 -2.75 -7.01 1.76
C THR A 41 -2.36 -6.20 3.00
N LYS A 42 -2.23 -4.88 2.83
CA LYS A 42 -1.91 -3.93 3.92
C LYS A 42 -2.82 -2.73 3.80
N TRP A 43 -3.08 -2.07 4.92
CA TRP A 43 -3.80 -0.81 4.92
C TRP A 43 -2.82 0.34 4.67
N PHE A 44 -3.14 1.24 3.75
CA PHE A 44 -2.31 2.40 3.43
C PHE A 44 -3.02 3.70 3.79
N GLY A 45 -2.26 4.69 4.23
CA GLY A 45 -2.73 6.05 4.45
C GLY A 45 -1.74 7.08 3.92
N LEU A 46 -2.22 7.99 3.08
CA LEU A 46 -1.44 9.08 2.50
C LEU A 46 -1.71 10.39 3.25
N LEU A 47 -0.71 10.88 3.97
CA LEU A 47 -0.72 12.18 4.64
C LEU A 47 0.31 13.09 3.97
N GLN A 48 -0.15 14.12 3.26
CA GLN A 48 0.73 14.99 2.45
C GLN A 48 1.58 14.16 1.46
N ASN A 49 2.91 14.20 1.58
CA ASN A 49 3.86 13.41 0.79
C ASN A 49 4.40 12.18 1.54
N LEU A 50 3.77 11.80 2.66
CA LEU A 50 4.12 10.64 3.47
C LEU A 50 3.09 9.51 3.28
N LEU A 51 3.54 8.37 2.77
CA LEU A 51 2.71 7.19 2.60
C LEU A 51 3.03 6.15 3.68
N PHE A 52 2.12 6.01 4.62
CA PHE A 52 2.19 5.02 5.69
C PHE A 52 1.51 3.72 5.26
N TYR A 53 1.99 2.60 5.79
CA TYR A 53 1.26 1.34 5.74
C TYR A 53 1.20 0.65 7.10
N PHE A 54 0.15 -0.13 7.28
CA PHE A 54 -0.24 -0.79 8.53
C PHE A 54 -0.66 -2.24 8.23
N GLU A 55 -0.67 -3.09 9.25
CA GLU A 55 -1.24 -4.43 9.14
C GLU A 55 -2.74 -4.38 8.85
N SER A 56 -3.47 -3.48 9.51
CA SER A 56 -4.90 -3.23 9.37
C SER A 56 -5.23 -1.75 9.51
N ASP A 57 -6.46 -1.38 9.17
CA ASP A 57 -7.01 -0.03 9.41
C ASP A 57 -7.10 0.34 10.91
N SER A 58 -7.21 -0.66 11.79
CA SER A 58 -7.26 -0.53 13.25
C SER A 58 -5.89 -0.59 13.94
N SER A 59 -4.81 -0.79 13.19
CA SER A 59 -3.46 -0.94 13.79
C SER A 59 -2.99 0.36 14.45
N PRO A 60 -2.43 0.32 15.67
CA PRO A 60 -2.07 1.53 16.43
C PRO A 60 -0.73 2.14 16.02
N ARG A 61 0.11 1.41 15.27
CA ARG A 61 1.43 1.85 14.82
C ARG A 61 1.61 1.48 13.34
N PRO A 62 2.17 2.37 12.53
CA PRO A 62 2.53 2.03 11.15
C PRO A 62 3.62 0.96 11.10
N SER A 63 3.44 -0.02 10.21
CA SER A 63 4.44 -1.04 9.87
C SER A 63 5.56 -0.48 8.98
N GLY A 64 5.35 0.68 8.36
CA GLY A 64 6.39 1.41 7.64
C GLY A 64 5.90 2.68 6.96
N LEU A 65 6.85 3.41 6.38
CA LEU A 65 6.65 4.74 5.81
C LEU A 65 7.50 4.90 4.54
N TYR A 66 6.91 5.54 3.53
CA TYR A 66 7.59 6.01 2.33
C TYR A 66 7.45 7.53 2.19
N LEU A 67 8.56 8.24 2.01
CA LEU A 67 8.52 9.62 1.53
C LEU A 67 8.34 9.59 0.01
N LEU A 68 7.28 10.20 -0.48
CA LEU A 68 6.94 10.22 -1.90
C LEU A 68 7.58 11.39 -2.66
N GLU A 69 8.34 12.27 -1.99
CA GLU A 69 9.04 13.38 -2.63
C GLU A 69 9.95 12.87 -3.76
N GLY A 70 9.71 13.36 -4.98
CA GLY A 70 10.43 12.90 -6.18
C GLY A 70 10.09 11.47 -6.65
N SER A 71 9.08 10.81 -6.08
CA SER A 71 8.64 9.48 -6.52
C SER A 71 7.77 9.56 -7.77
N ILE A 72 7.86 8.53 -8.62
CA ILE A 72 7.09 8.42 -9.86
C ILE A 72 6.24 7.15 -9.82
N CYS A 73 4.95 7.28 -10.11
CA CYS A 73 4.06 6.14 -10.28
C CYS A 73 4.02 5.73 -11.76
N LYS A 74 4.24 4.43 -12.04
CA LYS A 74 4.06 3.85 -13.36
C LYS A 74 2.96 2.81 -13.31
N ARG A 75 2.04 2.87 -14.28
CA ARG A 75 1.01 1.85 -14.43
C ARG A 75 1.68 0.56 -14.90
N ALA A 76 1.64 -0.48 -14.08
CA ALA A 76 2.02 -1.81 -14.53
C ALA A 76 0.96 -2.33 -15.53
N PRO A 77 1.36 -3.04 -16.59
CA PRO A 77 0.41 -3.70 -17.47
C PRO A 77 -0.44 -4.67 -16.65
N SER A 78 -1.76 -4.61 -16.82
CA SER A 78 -2.66 -5.57 -16.17
C SER A 78 -2.27 -6.98 -16.61
N PRO A 79 -2.19 -7.97 -15.70
CA PRO A 79 -2.08 -9.35 -16.10
C PRO A 79 -3.19 -9.66 -17.11
N LYS A 80 -2.85 -10.26 -18.26
CA LYS A 80 -3.86 -10.66 -19.24
C LYS A 80 -4.85 -11.57 -18.51
N ARG A 81 -6.12 -11.17 -18.42
CA ARG A 81 -7.18 -12.06 -17.94
C ARG A 81 -7.13 -13.31 -18.81
N GLY A 82 -6.76 -14.45 -18.23
CA GLY A 82 -6.90 -15.72 -18.91
C GLY A 82 -8.36 -15.88 -19.28
N THR A 83 -8.65 -16.00 -20.57
CA THR A 83 -9.96 -16.41 -21.07
C THR A 83 -10.18 -17.86 -20.65
N SER A 84 -10.62 -18.07 -19.41
CA SER A 84 -11.34 -19.27 -19.03
C SER A 84 -12.82 -18.93 -19.03
N SER A 85 -13.36 -18.66 -20.23
CA SER A 85 -14.79 -18.87 -20.48
C SER A 85 -15.02 -20.35 -20.30
N LYS A 86 -15.46 -20.74 -19.10
CA LYS A 86 -16.07 -22.03 -18.83
C LYS A 86 -17.42 -21.96 -19.55
N GLU A 87 -17.47 -22.44 -20.79
CA GLU A 87 -18.71 -22.68 -21.49
C GLU A 87 -19.46 -23.79 -20.74
N SER A 88 -20.60 -23.45 -20.14
CA SER A 88 -21.46 -24.36 -19.39
C SER A 88 -22.90 -24.23 -19.88
N GLY A 89 -23.43 -25.33 -20.44
CA GLY A 89 -24.86 -25.57 -20.75
C GLY A 89 -25.35 -24.86 -22.03
N GLU A 90 -26.14 -25.45 -22.91
CA GLU A 90 -27.19 -26.46 -22.69
C GLU A 90 -27.54 -27.12 -24.04
N LYS A 91 -27.59 -28.46 -24.07
CA LYS A 91 -28.29 -29.21 -25.12
C LYS A 91 -29.75 -29.36 -24.66
N GLN A 92 -30.69 -28.92 -25.48
CA GLN A 92 -32.05 -29.43 -25.51
C GLN A 92 -32.48 -29.62 -26.95
#